data_AF-A0A0Q7PLU0-F1
#
_entry.id   AF-A0A0Q7PLU0-F1
#
_cell.length_a   1.000
_cell.length_b   1.000
_cell.length_c   1.000
_cell.angle_alpha   90.00
_cell.angle_beta   90.00
_cell.angle_gamma   90.00
#
_symmetry.space_group_name_H-M   'P 1'
#
loop_
_entity.id
_entity.type
_entity.pdbx_description
1 polymer ?
#
loop_
_entity_poly.entity_id
_entity_poly.type
_entity_poly.pdbx_seq_one_letter_code
_entity_poly.pdbx_strand_id
1 'polypeptide(L)'
;MTSNNAFTRVAKMASRFTGRPLCFGLALLVVLAWIVTGPIFGFSDTWQLVINTGTTIITFLMVFLIQATQNRDTEAMHLKLDELIRATRGAHNRLMDLEEREEDELDKLREQYENIAKRSRGKDRGEPPPRG
;
A
#
# COMPACT_ATOMS: atom_id res chain seq x y z
N MET A 1 -1.86 33.77 -8.28
CA MET A 1 -1.52 32.46 -7.66
C MET A 1 -0.99 31.55 -8.76
N THR A 2 0.29 31.65 -9.10
CA THR A 2 0.83 31.17 -10.40
C THR A 2 2.10 30.32 -10.27
N SER A 3 2.39 29.80 -9.07
CA SER A 3 3.69 29.16 -8.77
C SER A 3 3.69 27.62 -8.73
N ASN A 4 2.54 26.93 -8.86
CA ASN A 4 2.52 25.46 -8.76
C ASN A 4 3.00 24.75 -10.04
N ASN A 5 2.75 25.30 -11.23
CA ASN A 5 2.99 24.56 -12.48
C ASN A 5 4.48 24.34 -12.81
N ALA A 6 5.36 25.27 -12.46
CA ALA A 6 6.80 25.16 -12.72
C ALA A 6 7.45 24.14 -11.77
N PHE A 7 7.16 24.22 -10.47
CA PHE A 7 7.66 23.27 -9.47
C PHE A 7 7.17 21.85 -9.77
N THR A 8 5.88 21.67 -10.07
CA THR A 8 5.34 20.33 -10.39
C THR A 8 5.93 19.77 -11.70
N ARG A 9 6.26 20.61 -12.69
CA ARG A 9 6.98 20.18 -13.91
C ARG A 9 8.41 19.76 -13.62
N VAL A 10 9.16 20.57 -12.88
CA VAL A 10 10.55 20.26 -12.51
C VAL A 10 10.60 19.01 -11.64
N ALA A 11 9.69 18.87 -10.67
CA ALA A 11 9.57 17.67 -9.83
C ALA A 11 9.22 16.41 -10.65
N LYS A 12 8.26 16.49 -11.59
CA LYS A 12 7.92 15.36 -12.49
C LYS A 12 9.07 15.01 -13.44
N MET A 13 9.80 16.01 -13.93
CA MET A 13 10.92 15.83 -14.84
C MET A 13 12.11 15.22 -14.10
N ALA A 14 12.44 15.72 -12.90
CA ALA A 14 13.45 15.16 -12.02
C ALA A 14 13.13 13.73 -11.60
N SER A 15 11.89 13.45 -11.15
CA SER A 15 11.43 12.10 -10.78
C SER A 15 11.52 11.09 -11.95
N ARG A 16 11.20 11.51 -13.19
CA ARG A 16 11.37 10.66 -14.39
C ARG A 16 12.83 10.50 -14.82
N PHE A 17 13.70 11.44 -14.47
CA PHE A 17 15.11 11.42 -14.82
C PHE A 17 15.88 10.51 -13.86
N THR A 18 15.69 10.65 -12.54
CA THR A 18 16.47 9.92 -11.53
C THR A 18 16.23 8.40 -11.55
N GLY A 19 15.10 7.94 -12.10
CA GLY A 19 14.76 6.51 -12.18
C GLY A 19 15.18 5.77 -13.45
N ARG A 20 15.80 6.42 -14.45
CA ARG A 20 16.14 5.78 -15.75
C ARG A 20 17.63 5.46 -15.86
N PRO A 21 18.02 4.24 -16.31
CA PRO A 21 19.41 3.84 -16.51
C PRO A 21 20.19 4.74 -17.49
N LEU A 22 19.49 5.47 -18.36
CA LEU A 22 20.08 6.48 -19.24
C LEU A 22 20.76 7.64 -18.49
N CYS A 23 20.29 7.99 -17.29
CA CYS A 23 20.89 9.06 -16.48
C CYS A 23 22.22 8.65 -15.87
N PHE A 24 22.35 7.37 -15.52
CA PHE A 24 23.63 6.82 -15.12
C PHE A 24 24.66 6.89 -16.28
N GLY A 25 24.24 6.53 -17.50
CA GLY A 25 25.08 6.65 -18.69
C GLY A 25 25.52 8.08 -18.98
N LEU A 26 24.61 9.06 -18.85
CA LEU A 26 24.91 10.49 -18.99
C LEU A 26 25.87 10.99 -17.91
N ALA A 27 25.64 10.62 -16.64
CA ALA A 27 26.54 10.97 -15.54
C ALA A 27 27.95 10.39 -15.76
N LEU A 28 28.04 9.14 -16.22
CA LEU A 28 29.31 8.50 -16.53
C LEU A 28 30.05 9.24 -17.66
N LEU A 29 29.35 9.63 -18.72
CA LEU A 29 29.92 10.45 -19.81
C LEU A 29 30.46 11.79 -19.31
N VAL A 30 29.73 12.47 -18.43
CA VAL A 30 30.18 13.73 -17.83
C VAL A 30 31.45 13.54 -17.01
N VAL A 31 31.52 12.47 -16.19
CA VAL A 31 32.72 12.13 -15.41
C VAL A 31 33.90 11.81 -16.32
N LEU A 32 33.69 11.04 -17.39
CA LEU A 32 34.74 10.71 -18.36
C LEU A 32 35.25 11.97 -19.08
N ALA A 33 34.35 12.85 -19.52
CA ALA A 33 34.73 14.12 -20.14
C ALA A 33 35.54 14.99 -19.17
N TRP A 34 35.14 15.05 -17.89
CA TRP A 34 35.88 15.76 -16.86
C TRP A 34 37.30 15.19 -16.67
N ILE A 35 37.46 13.86 -16.59
CA ILE A 35 38.77 13.21 -16.50
C ILE A 35 39.67 13.58 -17.69
N VAL A 36 39.13 13.56 -18.92
CA VAL A 36 39.89 13.89 -20.14
C VAL A 36 40.34 15.35 -20.15
N THR A 37 39.56 16.26 -19.55
CA THR A 37 39.99 17.66 -19.39
C THR A 37 41.08 17.85 -18.33
N GLY A 38 41.27 16.92 -17.39
CA GLY A 38 42.26 17.01 -16.30
C GLY A 38 43.70 17.24 -16.76
N PRO A 39 44.24 16.44 -17.71
CA PRO A 39 45.57 16.66 -18.29
C PRO A 39 45.74 18.02 -18.98
N ILE A 40 44.69 18.56 -19.60
CA ILE A 40 44.72 19.87 -20.27
C ILE A 40 44.90 20.99 -19.25
N PHE A 41 44.25 20.88 -18.08
CA PHE A 41 44.32 21.86 -17.00
C PHE A 41 45.36 21.53 -15.93
N GLY A 42 46.25 20.56 -16.18
CA GLY A 42 47.29 20.15 -15.25
C GLY A 42 46.78 19.70 -13.88
N PHE A 43 45.56 19.15 -13.81
CA PHE A 43 44.89 18.77 -12.56
C PHE A 43 44.81 19.90 -11.51
N SER A 44 44.68 21.15 -11.98
CA SER A 44 44.65 22.35 -11.13
C SER A 44 43.54 22.35 -10.06
N ASP A 45 43.74 23.17 -9.03
CA ASP A 45 42.77 23.35 -7.94
C ASP A 45 41.40 23.81 -8.46
N THR A 46 41.36 24.67 -9.48
CA THR A 46 40.10 25.12 -10.10
C THR A 46 39.37 23.96 -10.80
N TRP A 47 40.10 23.06 -11.46
CA TRP A 47 39.52 21.89 -12.12
C TRP A 47 38.90 20.90 -11.12
N GLN A 48 39.56 20.70 -9.97
CA GLN A 48 39.02 19.88 -8.87
C GLN A 48 37.84 20.57 -8.19
N LEU A 49 37.92 21.89 -7.98
CA LEU A 49 36.87 22.68 -7.35
C LEU A 49 35.56 22.57 -8.14
N VAL A 50 35.62 22.67 -9.47
CA VAL A 50 34.42 22.60 -10.33
C VAL A 50 33.63 21.30 -10.12
N ILE A 51 34.29 20.13 -10.11
CA ILE A 51 33.56 18.87 -9.90
C ILE A 51 33.07 18.70 -8.47
N ASN A 52 33.87 19.15 -7.49
CA ASN A 52 33.54 19.00 -6.08
C ASN A 52 32.34 19.89 -5.72
N THR A 53 32.39 21.17 -6.11
CA THR A 53 31.29 22.11 -5.93
C THR A 53 30.05 21.67 -6.71
N GLY A 54 30.19 21.24 -7.96
CA GLY A 54 29.07 20.76 -8.76
C GLY A 54 28.39 19.53 -8.15
N THR A 55 29.17 18.54 -7.74
CA THR A 55 28.65 17.32 -7.10
C THR A 55 27.99 17.63 -5.77
N THR A 56 28.53 18.57 -4.99
CA THR A 56 27.93 19.00 -3.71
C THR A 56 26.55 19.62 -3.93
N ILE A 57 26.40 20.52 -4.91
CA ILE A 57 25.11 21.13 -5.26
C ILE A 57 24.11 20.05 -5.70
N ILE A 58 24.54 19.16 -6.60
CA ILE A 58 23.69 18.06 -7.10
C ILE A 58 23.27 17.15 -5.94
N THR A 59 24.21 16.79 -5.06
CA THR A 59 23.93 15.93 -3.89
C THR A 59 22.96 16.61 -2.94
N PHE A 60 23.12 17.91 -2.66
CA PHE A 60 22.20 18.67 -1.84
C PHE A 60 20.78 18.65 -2.44
N LEU A 61 20.65 18.91 -3.74
CA LEU A 61 19.37 18.82 -4.45
C LEU A 61 18.80 17.39 -4.46
N MET A 62 19.66 16.38 -4.62
CA MET A 62 19.29 14.96 -4.60
C MET A 62 18.69 14.56 -3.25
N VAL A 63 19.24 15.03 -2.13
CA VAL A 63 18.68 14.78 -0.79
C VAL A 63 17.25 15.30 -0.70
N PHE A 64 16.98 16.53 -1.13
CA PHE A 64 15.61 17.06 -1.16
C PHE A 64 14.70 16.28 -2.10
N LEU A 65 15.20 15.86 -3.27
CA LEU A 65 14.42 15.09 -4.24
C LEU A 65 14.07 13.69 -3.71
N ILE A 66 15.03 13.02 -3.07
CA ILE A 66 14.84 11.73 -2.42
C ILE A 66 13.79 11.88 -1.31
N GLN A 67 13.93 12.88 -0.44
CA GLN A 67 12.97 13.14 0.64
C GLN A 67 11.57 13.41 0.09
N ALA A 68 11.43 14.20 -0.98
CA ALA A 68 10.14 14.47 -1.62
C ALA A 68 9.50 13.22 -2.22
N THR A 69 10.31 12.31 -2.78
CA THR A 69 9.83 11.04 -3.34
C THR A 69 9.46 10.05 -2.24
N GLN A 70 10.31 9.92 -1.22
CA GLN A 70 10.12 9.02 -0.08
C GLN A 70 8.92 9.41 0.79
N ASN A 71 8.62 10.71 0.94
CA ASN A 71 7.47 11.15 1.72
C ASN A 71 6.15 10.63 1.13
N ARG A 72 6.04 10.64 -0.21
CA ARG A 72 4.85 10.15 -0.93
C ARG A 72 4.73 8.63 -0.92
N ASP A 73 5.87 7.93 -1.02
CA ASP A 73 5.87 6.46 -1.01
C ASP A 73 5.51 5.92 0.38
N THR A 74 5.94 6.59 1.44
CA THR A 74 5.54 6.28 2.83
C THR A 74 4.02 6.41 3.03
N GLU A 75 3.41 7.50 2.55
CA GLU A 75 1.96 7.70 2.62
C GLU A 75 1.17 6.61 1.87
N ALA A 76 1.63 6.24 0.68
CA ALA A 76 1.02 5.16 -0.11
C ALA A 76 1.16 3.79 0.56
N MET A 77 2.26 3.53 1.27
CA MET A 77 2.42 2.31 2.07
C MET A 77 1.40 2.25 3.21
N HIS A 78 1.19 3.34 3.93
CA HIS A 78 0.19 3.38 5.01
C HIS A 78 -1.22 3.08 4.49
N LEU A 79 -1.64 3.72 3.39
CA LEU A 79 -2.95 3.45 2.77
C LEU A 79 -3.14 1.98 2.36
N LYS A 80 -2.10 1.37 1.78
CA LYS A 80 -2.16 -0.06 1.40
C LYS A 80 -2.24 -0.97 2.64
N LEU A 81 -1.53 -0.63 3.70
CA LEU A 81 -1.55 -1.40 4.94
C LEU A 81 -2.91 -1.29 5.62
N ASP A 82 -3.50 -0.10 5.65
CA ASP A 82 -4.85 0.12 6.20
C ASP A 82 -5.90 -0.68 5.44
N GLU A 83 -5.80 -0.72 4.10
CA GLU A 83 -6.70 -1.53 3.27
C GLU A 83 -6.52 -3.03 3.53
N LEU A 84 -5.28 -3.52 3.73
CA LEU A 84 -5.03 -4.91 4.11
C LEU A 84 -5.61 -5.24 5.50
N ILE A 85 -5.43 -4.37 6.49
CA ILE A 85 -6.01 -4.54 7.83
C ILE A 85 -7.53 -4.56 7.74
N ARG A 86 -8.12 -3.64 6.96
CA ARG A 86 -9.56 -3.57 6.75
C ARG A 86 -10.10 -4.79 6.01
N ALA A 87 -9.42 -5.29 4.98
CA ALA A 87 -9.80 -6.51 4.27
C ALA A 87 -9.75 -7.73 5.20
N THR A 88 -8.73 -7.81 6.06
CA THR A 88 -8.58 -8.90 7.04
C THR A 88 -9.65 -8.84 8.12
N ARG A 89 -9.93 -7.65 8.67
CA ARG A 89 -11.03 -7.44 9.63
C ARG A 89 -12.40 -7.63 8.98
N GLY A 90 -12.60 -7.17 7.76
CA GLY A 90 -13.85 -7.33 7.01
C GLY A 90 -14.14 -8.79 6.66
N ALA A 91 -13.10 -9.57 6.33
CA ALA A 91 -13.22 -11.01 6.17
C ALA A 91 -13.60 -11.69 7.49
N HIS A 92 -12.98 -11.28 8.61
CA HIS A 92 -13.33 -11.81 9.94
C HIS A 92 -14.77 -11.45 10.35
N ASN A 93 -15.18 -10.20 10.14
CA ASN A 93 -16.53 -9.73 10.49
C ASN A 93 -17.61 -10.39 9.63
N ARG A 94 -17.30 -10.68 8.35
CA ARG A 94 -18.22 -11.36 7.43
C ARG A 94 -18.27 -12.88 7.68
N LEU A 95 -17.21 -13.47 8.22
CA LEU A 95 -17.24 -14.85 8.72
C LEU A 95 -18.09 -14.95 9.99
N MET A 96 -17.92 -14.02 10.94
CA MET A 96 -18.72 -13.95 12.16
C MET A 96 -20.23 -13.77 11.87
N ASP A 97 -20.58 -12.89 10.91
CA ASP A 97 -21.97 -12.70 10.45
C ASP A 97 -22.53 -13.94 9.71
N LEU A 98 -21.67 -14.79 9.14
CA LEU A 98 -22.07 -16.07 8.56
C LEU A 98 -22.28 -17.15 9.65
N GLU A 99 -21.41 -17.20 10.65
CA GLU A 99 -21.55 -18.11 11.80
C GLU A 99 -22.81 -17.80 12.63
N GLU A 100 -23.10 -16.52 12.94
CA GLU A 100 -24.34 -16.13 13.63
C GLU A 100 -25.59 -16.50 12.84
N ARG A 101 -25.58 -16.32 11.51
CA ARG A 101 -26.72 -16.73 10.66
C ARG A 101 -26.91 -18.24 10.64
N GLU A 102 -25.84 -19.02 10.66
CA GLU A 102 -25.92 -20.49 10.69
C GLU A 102 -26.46 -20.99 12.04
N GLU A 103 -26.05 -20.38 13.16
CA GLU A 103 -26.64 -20.66 14.49
C GLU A 103 -28.13 -20.32 14.56
N ASP A 104 -28.53 -19.15 14.08
CA ASP A 104 -29.94 -18.72 14.05
C ASP A 104 -30.83 -19.67 13.22
N GLU A 105 -30.30 -20.22 12.13
CA GLU A 105 -31.03 -21.22 11.32
C GLU A 105 -31.11 -22.59 12.01
N LEU A 106 -30.03 -23.02 12.68
CA LEU A 106 -30.02 -24.24 13.51
C LEU A 106 -31.02 -24.15 14.66
N ASP A 107 -31.13 -23.00 15.33
CA ASP A 107 -32.07 -22.79 16.42
C ASP A 107 -33.52 -22.80 15.94
N LYS A 108 -33.83 -22.17 14.80
CA LYS A 108 -35.15 -22.25 14.17
C LYS A 108 -35.52 -23.68 13.81
N LEU A 109 -34.58 -24.48 13.31
CA LEU A 109 -34.80 -25.88 12.97
C LEU A 109 -35.06 -26.71 14.24
N ARG A 110 -34.28 -26.51 15.30
CA ARG A 110 -34.51 -27.12 16.62
C ARG A 110 -35.90 -26.81 17.15
N GLU A 111 -36.31 -25.54 17.08
CA GLU A 111 -37.60 -25.09 17.56
C GLU A 111 -38.76 -25.72 16.75
N GLN A 112 -38.59 -25.88 15.44
CA GLN A 112 -39.55 -26.62 14.61
C GLN A 112 -39.65 -28.09 15.02
N TYR A 113 -38.54 -28.79 15.22
CA TYR A 113 -38.55 -30.20 15.66
C TYR A 113 -39.14 -30.37 17.07
N GLU A 114 -38.83 -29.46 18.01
CA GLU A 114 -39.46 -29.45 19.33
C GLU A 114 -40.98 -29.27 19.22
N ASN A 115 -41.44 -28.37 18.36
CA ASN A 115 -42.86 -28.13 18.15
C ASN A 115 -43.57 -29.34 17.52
N ILE A 116 -42.91 -30.03 16.58
CA ILE A 116 -43.42 -31.28 15.99
C ILE A 116 -43.46 -32.39 17.05
N ALA A 117 -42.41 -32.53 17.87
CA ALA A 117 -42.36 -33.51 18.96
C ALA A 117 -43.42 -33.24 20.04
N LYS A 118 -43.65 -31.97 20.41
CA LYS A 118 -44.72 -31.55 21.34
C LYS A 118 -46.11 -31.86 20.77
N ARG A 119 -46.35 -31.58 19.48
CA ARG A 119 -47.62 -31.93 18.80
C ARG A 119 -47.85 -33.44 18.74
N SER A 120 -46.79 -34.22 18.57
CA SER A 120 -46.87 -35.69 18.52
C SER A 120 -47.12 -36.28 19.91
N ARG A 121 -46.46 -35.77 20.96
CA ARG A 121 -46.71 -36.16 22.36
C ARG A 121 -48.08 -35.73 22.89
N GLY A 122 -48.64 -34.62 22.38
CA GLY A 122 -50.00 -34.19 22.71
C GLY A 122 -51.09 -35.07 22.10
N LYS A 123 -50.79 -35.80 21.03
CA LYS A 123 -51.74 -36.67 20.33
C LYS A 123 -51.93 -38.04 21.01
N ASP A 124 -50.96 -38.47 21.84
CA ASP A 124 -51.00 -39.75 22.59
C ASP A 124 -51.67 -39.67 23.98
N ARG A 125 -52.17 -38.50 24.41
CA ARG A 125 -52.83 -38.33 25.73
C ARG A 125 -54.36 -38.16 25.67
N GLY A 126 -54.98 -38.43 24.52
CA GLY A 126 -56.37 -38.06 24.24
C GLY A 126 -57.40 -39.18 24.15
N GLU A 127 -57.09 -40.45 24.43
CA GLU A 127 -58.06 -41.55 24.24
C GLU A 127 -58.36 -42.31 25.56
N PRO A 128 -59.58 -42.21 26.13
CA PRO A 128 -60.09 -43.12 27.17
C PRO A 128 -60.56 -44.47 26.56
N PRO A 129 -60.80 -45.50 27.38
CA PRO A 129 -60.59 -46.92 27.04
C PRO A 129 -61.77 -47.57 26.27
N PRO A 130 -61.56 -48.70 25.57
CA PRO A 130 -62.66 -49.54 25.12
C PRO A 130 -63.14 -50.46 26.25
N ARG A 131 -64.44 -50.38 26.56
CA ARG A 131 -65.17 -51.33 27.40
C ARG A 131 -65.34 -52.65 26.64
N GLY A 132 -64.99 -53.76 27.28
CA GLY A 132 -65.28 -55.14 26.86
C GLY A 132 -65.26 -56.04 28.07
#